data_AF-A0AAW0GG90-F1
#
_entry.id   AF-A0AAW0GG90-F1
#
_cell.length_a   1.000
_cell.length_b   1.000
_cell.length_c   1.000
_cell.angle_alpha   90.00
_cell.angle_beta   90.00
_cell.angle_gamma   90.00
#
_symmetry.space_group_name_H-M   'P 1'
#
loop_
_entity.id
_entity.type
_entity.pdbx_description
1 polymer ?
#
loop_
_entity_poly.entity_id
_entity_poly.type
_entity_poly.pdbx_seq_one_letter_code
_entity_poly.pdbx_strand_id
1 'polypeptide(L)'
;MPINTLTSEAGVKIGSIVLGTLVKHYFERTLKDNNSSSNGTTQLRQDELLYDEAFNIVKAFLEASTKHSVEELQRFSNMRTPSPPWVHVVKVCVPMSFCDEAATYLIQALGGVEMTKRLVGGTKWWQVRGVKGVDAEWMAAKKDWDDAEKRFKAHERQRSSTSDSQRSPPPEQGVHSDASAHYQPEMDEMRCILYAHGGGYYFGSIDQERYSIQRHARKIKGRVFGTFHRSSLQRHK
;
A
#
# COMPACT_ATOMS: atom_id res chain seq x y z
N MET A 1 -20.65 -12.92 -0.85
CA MET A 1 -20.11 -12.32 0.40
C MET A 1 -21.16 -11.38 0.96
N PRO A 2 -21.36 -11.27 2.29
CA PRO A 2 -22.33 -10.33 2.84
C PRO A 2 -21.90 -8.90 2.47
N ILE A 3 -22.86 -8.10 1.99
CA ILE A 3 -22.68 -6.70 1.60
C ILE A 3 -22.25 -5.92 2.86
N ASN A 4 -21.17 -5.14 2.77
CA ASN A 4 -20.77 -4.27 3.87
C ASN A 4 -21.71 -3.05 3.89
N THR A 5 -22.56 -2.98 4.91
CA THR A 5 -23.59 -1.93 5.03
C THR A 5 -22.96 -0.54 5.16
N LEU A 6 -21.85 -0.45 5.90
CA LEU A 6 -21.04 0.77 6.02
C LEU A 6 -20.47 1.19 4.66
N THR A 7 -19.97 0.26 3.85
CA THR A 7 -19.49 0.59 2.49
C THR A 7 -20.62 1.12 1.61
N SER A 8 -21.83 0.55 1.72
CA SER A 8 -22.99 1.03 0.98
C SER A 8 -23.43 2.41 1.44
N GLU A 9 -23.54 2.64 2.75
CA GLU A 9 -23.99 3.91 3.31
C GLU A 9 -22.95 5.02 3.14
N ALA A 10 -21.69 4.72 3.42
CA ALA A 10 -20.56 5.61 3.15
C ALA A 10 -20.42 5.85 1.64
N GLY A 11 -20.60 4.84 0.79
CA GLY A 11 -20.56 4.99 -0.66
C GLY A 11 -21.63 5.95 -1.19
N VAL A 12 -22.85 5.91 -0.65
CA VAL A 12 -23.94 6.84 -1.03
C VAL A 12 -23.70 8.25 -0.47
N LYS A 13 -23.34 8.37 0.81
CA LYS A 13 -23.14 9.67 1.46
C LYS A 13 -21.85 10.37 1.02
N ILE A 14 -20.73 9.65 1.05
CA ILE A 14 -19.43 10.19 0.63
C ILE A 14 -19.37 10.32 -0.89
N GLY A 15 -19.93 9.35 -1.63
CA GLY A 15 -19.97 9.42 -3.09
C GLY A 15 -20.76 10.61 -3.61
N SER A 16 -21.88 10.98 -2.98
CA SER A 16 -22.64 12.17 -3.36
C SER A 16 -21.88 13.47 -3.06
N ILE A 17 -21.17 13.56 -1.93
CA ILE A 17 -20.32 14.71 -1.60
C ILE A 17 -19.15 14.82 -2.58
N VAL A 18 -18.40 13.73 -2.80
CA VAL A 18 -17.24 13.71 -3.72
C VAL A 18 -17.66 13.99 -5.16
N LEU A 19 -18.80 13.45 -5.63
CA LEU A 19 -19.33 13.77 -6.95
C LEU A 19 -19.73 15.25 -7.04
N GLY A 20 -20.38 15.79 -6.00
CA GLY A 20 -20.71 17.22 -5.90
C GLY A 20 -19.46 18.09 -5.99
N THR A 21 -18.41 17.76 -5.22
CA THR A 21 -17.10 18.42 -5.26
C THR A 21 -16.45 18.32 -6.64
N LEU A 22 -16.42 17.14 -7.26
CA LEU A 22 -15.81 16.94 -8.58
C LEU A 22 -16.55 17.72 -9.66
N VAL A 23 -17.90 17.72 -9.63
CA VAL A 23 -18.74 18.48 -10.57
C VAL A 23 -18.52 19.98 -10.38
N LYS A 24 -18.55 20.46 -9.14
CA LYS A 24 -18.30 21.86 -8.80
C LYS A 24 -16.90 22.30 -9.24
N HIS A 25 -15.87 21.52 -8.94
CA HIS A 25 -14.49 21.79 -9.34
C HIS A 25 -14.31 21.71 -10.86
N TYR A 26 -15.00 20.82 -11.56
CA TYR A 26 -15.01 20.76 -13.02
C TYR A 26 -15.64 22.03 -13.61
N PHE A 27 -16.82 22.45 -13.15
CA PHE A 27 -17.47 23.67 -13.64
C PHE A 27 -16.70 24.95 -13.28
N GLU A 28 -16.17 25.07 -12.06
CA GLU A 28 -15.35 26.21 -11.65
C GLU A 28 -14.05 26.30 -12.45
N ARG A 29 -13.40 25.17 -12.76
CA ARG A 29 -12.21 25.16 -13.61
C ARG A 29 -12.53 25.52 -15.06
N THR A 30 -13.64 25.02 -15.60
CA THR A 30 -14.08 25.32 -16.98
C THR A 30 -14.50 26.80 -17.14
N LEU A 31 -15.11 27.38 -16.10
CA LEU A 31 -15.44 28.81 -16.06
C LEU A 31 -14.20 29.70 -15.89
N LYS A 32 -13.17 29.21 -15.19
CA LYS A 32 -11.91 29.92 -14.94
C LYS A 32 -10.98 29.91 -16.16
N ASP A 33 -10.99 28.87 -16.98
CA ASP A 33 -10.27 28.84 -18.27
C ASP A 33 -10.76 29.93 -19.25
N ASN A 34 -12.01 30.42 -19.08
CA ASN A 34 -12.56 31.53 -19.87
C ASN A 34 -12.25 32.93 -19.30
N ASN A 35 -11.77 33.06 -18.06
CA ASN A 35 -11.55 34.36 -17.41
C ASN A 35 -10.15 34.41 -16.77
N SER A 36 -9.16 34.66 -17.63
CA SER A 36 -7.78 34.89 -17.21
C SER A 36 -7.63 36.30 -16.61
N SER A 37 -7.84 36.47 -15.30
CA SER A 37 -7.21 37.51 -14.46
C SER A 37 -7.66 37.46 -12.99
N SER A 38 -6.71 37.15 -12.07
CA SER A 38 -6.63 37.45 -10.62
C SER A 38 -6.18 36.24 -9.76
N ASN A 39 -4.87 36.00 -9.70
CA ASN A 39 -4.26 34.80 -9.09
C ASN A 39 -3.66 35.04 -7.68
N GLY A 40 -4.51 35.05 -6.65
CA GLY A 40 -4.02 34.93 -5.26
C GLY A 40 -5.14 34.65 -4.25
N THR A 41 -6.20 35.46 -4.28
CA THR A 41 -7.35 35.32 -3.37
C THR A 41 -8.24 34.12 -3.70
N THR A 42 -8.27 33.68 -4.96
CA THR A 42 -9.03 32.51 -5.40
C THR A 42 -8.40 31.18 -5.00
N GLN A 43 -7.06 31.09 -4.87
CA GLN A 43 -6.40 29.85 -4.43
C GLN A 43 -6.69 29.55 -2.95
N LEU A 44 -6.62 30.57 -2.09
CA LEU A 44 -6.96 30.42 -0.67
C LEU A 44 -8.43 29.99 -0.47
N ARG A 45 -9.37 30.57 -1.22
CA ARG A 45 -10.78 30.15 -1.19
C ARG A 45 -10.99 28.73 -1.70
N GLN A 46 -10.26 28.30 -2.72
CA GLN A 46 -10.32 26.93 -3.24
C GLN A 46 -9.81 25.94 -2.20
N ASP A 47 -8.71 26.26 -1.51
CA ASP A 47 -8.18 25.44 -0.43
C ASP A 47 -9.17 25.36 0.75
N GLU A 48 -9.75 26.48 1.18
CA GLU A 48 -10.78 26.53 2.24
C GLU A 48 -12.01 25.67 1.90
N LEU A 49 -12.49 25.72 0.65
CA LEU A 49 -13.61 24.88 0.18
C LEU A 49 -13.24 23.39 0.21
N LEU A 50 -12.02 23.03 -0.22
CA LEU A 50 -11.55 21.65 -0.16
C LEU A 50 -11.42 21.16 1.29
N TYR A 51 -10.99 22.01 2.22
CA TYR A 51 -10.93 21.67 3.65
C TYR A 51 -12.31 21.49 4.25
N ASP A 52 -13.29 22.37 3.96
CA ASP A 52 -14.66 22.24 4.46
C ASP A 52 -15.34 20.97 3.93
N GLU A 53 -15.17 20.68 2.64
CA GLU A 53 -15.71 19.46 2.03
C GLU A 53 -15.05 18.20 2.63
N ALA A 54 -13.73 18.21 2.81
CA ALA A 54 -13.01 17.13 3.49
C ALA A 54 -13.47 16.96 4.95
N PHE A 55 -13.66 18.07 5.67
CA PHE A 55 -14.15 18.06 7.06
C PHE A 55 -15.56 17.46 7.15
N ASN A 56 -16.46 17.85 6.25
CA ASN A 56 -17.82 17.32 6.21
C ASN A 56 -17.84 15.83 5.85
N ILE A 57 -16.97 15.37 4.94
CA ILE A 57 -16.79 13.94 4.65
C ILE A 57 -16.33 13.18 5.89
N VAL A 58 -15.29 13.68 6.58
CA VAL A 58 -14.75 13.03 7.80
C VAL A 58 -15.81 12.99 8.89
N LYS A 59 -16.54 14.08 9.11
CA LYS A 59 -17.63 14.16 10.09
C LYS A 59 -18.73 13.15 9.80
N ALA A 60 -19.21 13.08 8.56
CA ALA A 60 -20.24 12.14 8.14
C ALA A 60 -19.78 10.67 8.30
N PHE A 61 -18.52 10.39 7.97
CA PHE A 61 -17.92 9.08 8.17
C PHE A 61 -17.83 8.70 9.65
N LEU A 62 -17.37 9.61 10.52
CA LEU A 62 -17.30 9.36 11.95
C LEU A 62 -18.67 9.09 12.54
N GLU A 63 -19.69 9.87 12.16
CA GLU A 63 -21.07 9.66 12.61
C GLU A 63 -21.61 8.29 12.15
N ALA A 64 -21.39 7.91 10.90
CA ALA A 64 -21.76 6.57 10.41
C ALA A 64 -21.00 5.50 11.20
N SER A 65 -19.69 5.66 11.43
CA SER A 65 -18.85 4.70 12.13
C SER A 65 -19.35 4.40 13.55
N THR A 66 -20.00 5.34 14.23
CA THR A 66 -20.61 5.08 15.56
C THR A 66 -21.78 4.09 15.53
N LYS A 67 -22.37 3.84 14.36
CA LYS A 67 -23.56 2.99 14.17
C LYS A 67 -23.20 1.61 13.59
N HIS A 68 -21.92 1.35 13.33
CA HIS A 68 -21.42 0.13 12.69
C HIS A 68 -20.49 -0.67 13.60
N SER A 69 -20.38 -1.97 13.34
CA SER A 69 -19.50 -2.84 14.12
C SER A 69 -18.02 -2.63 13.78
N VAL A 70 -17.13 -3.04 14.68
CA VAL A 70 -15.67 -2.99 14.44
C VAL A 70 -15.29 -3.82 13.21
N GLU A 71 -15.96 -4.94 12.98
CA GLU A 71 -15.75 -5.81 11.81
C GLU A 71 -16.15 -5.12 10.49
N GLU A 72 -17.22 -4.31 10.50
CA GLU A 72 -17.64 -3.54 9.32
C GLU A 72 -16.66 -2.42 9.01
N LEU A 73 -16.18 -1.71 10.04
CA LEU A 73 -15.14 -0.70 9.93
C LEU A 73 -13.82 -1.31 9.42
N GLN A 74 -13.46 -2.49 9.92
CA GLN A 74 -12.29 -3.21 9.45
C GLN A 74 -12.41 -3.64 8.00
N ARG A 75 -13.56 -4.18 7.58
CA ARG A 75 -13.81 -4.53 6.18
C ARG A 75 -13.76 -3.29 5.29
N PHE A 76 -14.29 -2.17 5.75
CA PHE A 76 -14.21 -0.89 5.04
C PHE A 76 -12.75 -0.44 4.88
N SER A 77 -11.96 -0.45 5.95
CA SER A 77 -10.54 -0.07 5.88
C SER A 77 -9.71 -1.01 4.99
N ASN A 78 -10.11 -2.28 4.86
CA ASN A 78 -9.46 -3.28 4.01
C ASN A 78 -10.04 -3.33 2.58
N MET A 79 -10.86 -2.37 2.19
CA MET A 79 -11.37 -2.33 0.82
C MET A 79 -10.23 -2.09 -0.16
N ARG A 80 -10.15 -2.99 -1.14
CA ARG A 80 -9.16 -2.88 -2.20
C ARG A 80 -9.43 -1.63 -3.03
N THR A 81 -8.45 -0.74 -3.05
CA THR A 81 -8.44 0.41 -3.96
C THR A 81 -7.64 -0.01 -5.20
N PRO A 82 -8.00 0.37 -6.43
CA PRO A 82 -7.12 0.15 -7.57
C PRO A 82 -5.87 1.05 -7.45
N SER A 83 -4.71 0.54 -7.87
CA SER A 83 -3.51 1.38 -7.96
C SER A 83 -3.57 2.25 -9.22
N PRO A 84 -3.15 3.51 -9.17
CA PRO A 84 -3.04 4.32 -10.37
C PRO A 84 -2.06 3.73 -11.39
N PRO A 85 -2.25 3.96 -12.71
CA PRO A 85 -1.41 3.37 -13.77
C PRO A 85 0.09 3.73 -13.71
N TRP A 86 0.43 4.83 -13.04
CA TRP A 86 1.82 5.28 -12.86
C TRP A 86 2.54 4.64 -11.67
N VAL A 87 1.91 3.68 -11.01
CA VAL A 87 2.45 2.94 -9.86
C VAL A 87 2.63 1.48 -10.26
N HIS A 88 3.83 0.96 -10.05
CA HIS A 88 4.15 -0.44 -10.21
C HIS A 88 3.88 -1.16 -8.89
N VAL A 89 2.98 -2.14 -8.89
CA VAL A 89 2.58 -2.90 -7.69
C VAL A 89 2.77 -4.39 -7.95
N VAL A 90 3.61 -5.03 -7.16
CA VAL A 90 3.85 -6.48 -7.18
C VAL A 90 3.31 -7.08 -5.90
N LYS A 91 2.33 -7.98 -6.00
CA LYS A 91 1.77 -8.68 -4.84
C LYS A 91 2.60 -9.93 -4.57
N VAL A 92 2.96 -10.14 -3.32
CA VAL A 92 3.74 -11.31 -2.88
C VAL A 92 3.12 -11.89 -1.60
N CYS A 93 3.42 -13.15 -1.33
CA CYS A 93 3.06 -13.80 -0.08
C CYS A 93 4.37 -14.19 0.63
N VAL A 94 4.59 -13.67 1.83
CA VAL A 94 5.73 -14.05 2.68
C VAL A 94 5.42 -15.40 3.31
N PRO A 95 6.17 -16.48 3.00
CA PRO A 95 5.92 -17.80 3.56
C PRO A 95 5.96 -17.83 5.08
N MET A 96 5.17 -18.71 5.70
CA MET A 96 5.18 -18.90 7.15
C MET A 96 6.55 -19.34 7.69
N SER A 97 7.38 -20.03 6.90
CA SER A 97 8.75 -20.40 7.31
C SER A 97 9.59 -19.19 7.73
N PHE A 98 9.45 -18.04 7.06
CA PHE A 98 10.12 -16.81 7.47
C PHE A 98 9.54 -16.23 8.76
N CYS A 99 8.24 -16.41 9.02
CA CYS A 99 7.64 -16.01 10.29
C CYS A 99 8.14 -16.88 11.45
N ASP A 100 8.32 -18.19 11.20
CA ASP A 100 8.85 -19.14 12.18
C ASP A 100 10.31 -18.81 12.51
N GLU A 101 11.13 -18.49 11.49
CA GLU A 101 12.49 -18.02 11.69
C GLU A 101 12.54 -16.65 12.39
N ALA A 102 11.71 -15.70 11.99
CA ALA A 102 11.61 -14.40 12.66
C ALA A 102 11.27 -14.55 14.15
N ALA A 103 10.48 -15.56 14.51
CA ALA A 103 10.10 -15.81 15.88
C ALA A 103 11.29 -16.21 16.77
N THR A 104 12.32 -16.88 16.24
CA THR A 104 13.53 -17.20 17.02
C THR A 104 14.30 -15.95 17.38
N TYR A 105 14.44 -15.01 16.43
CA TYR A 105 15.08 -13.72 16.68
C TYR A 105 14.29 -12.87 17.68
N LEU A 106 12.95 -12.88 17.63
CA LEU A 106 12.12 -12.18 18.60
C LEU A 106 12.29 -12.74 20.02
N ILE A 107 12.29 -14.06 20.18
CA ILE A 107 12.52 -14.71 21.48
C ILE A 107 13.90 -14.31 22.03
N GLN A 108 14.92 -14.29 21.18
CA GLN A 108 16.25 -13.86 21.57
C GLN A 108 16.27 -12.39 22.01
N ALA A 109 15.63 -11.49 21.24
CA ALA A 109 15.53 -10.07 21.56
C ALA A 109 14.77 -9.79 22.86
N LEU A 110 13.80 -10.63 23.21
CA LEU A 110 13.04 -10.56 24.47
C LEU A 110 13.82 -11.07 25.69
N GLY A 111 15.08 -11.49 25.53
CA GLY A 111 15.91 -12.02 26.61
C GLY A 111 15.83 -13.55 26.75
N GLY A 112 15.48 -14.25 25.68
CA GLY A 112 15.42 -15.70 25.63
C GLY A 112 14.07 -16.28 26.03
N VAL A 113 14.01 -17.61 26.09
CA VAL A 113 12.77 -18.38 26.26
C VAL A 113 12.08 -18.05 27.59
N GLU A 114 12.82 -17.96 28.69
CA GLU A 114 12.26 -17.73 30.02
C GLU A 114 11.68 -16.32 30.17
N MET A 115 12.40 -15.30 29.71
CA MET A 115 11.87 -13.93 29.70
C MET A 115 10.67 -13.78 28.78
N THR A 116 10.69 -14.44 27.62
CA THR A 116 9.53 -14.45 26.71
C THR A 116 8.31 -15.10 27.35
N LYS A 117 8.47 -16.24 28.04
CA LYS A 117 7.38 -16.88 28.79
C LYS A 117 6.82 -15.96 29.87
N ARG A 118 7.69 -15.24 30.59
CA ARG A 118 7.28 -14.29 31.63
C ARG A 118 6.55 -13.07 31.09
N LEU A 119 7.03 -12.47 30.00
CA LEU A 119 6.49 -11.23 29.44
C LEU A 119 5.26 -11.45 28.55
N VAL A 120 5.29 -12.49 27.71
CA VAL A 120 4.30 -12.74 26.66
C VAL A 120 3.38 -13.92 27.00
N GLY A 121 3.66 -14.66 28.07
CA GLY A 121 2.86 -15.83 28.48
C GLY A 121 3.18 -17.10 27.68
N GLY A 122 4.27 -17.11 26.91
CA GLY A 122 4.74 -18.28 26.18
C GLY A 122 5.47 -17.93 24.89
N THR A 123 6.10 -18.94 24.27
CA THR A 123 6.81 -18.76 23.00
C THR A 123 5.97 -19.14 21.78
N LYS A 124 5.00 -20.04 21.91
CA LYS A 124 4.32 -20.64 20.74
C LYS A 124 2.96 -20.03 20.39
N TRP A 125 2.17 -19.60 21.37
CA TRP A 125 0.75 -19.27 21.14
C TRP A 125 0.53 -18.11 20.15
N TRP A 126 1.46 -17.16 20.09
CA TRP A 126 1.44 -16.01 19.17
C TRP A 126 2.09 -16.31 17.81
N GLN A 127 2.81 -17.43 17.68
CA GLN A 127 3.40 -17.90 16.42
C GLN A 127 2.40 -18.67 15.57
N VAL A 128 1.47 -19.41 16.20
CA VAL A 128 0.50 -20.26 15.48
C VAL A 128 -0.42 -19.42 14.61
N ARG A 129 -0.43 -19.71 13.31
CA ARG A 129 -1.34 -19.09 12.34
C ARG A 129 -1.97 -20.14 11.42
N GLY A 130 -3.26 -20.01 11.16
CA GLY A 130 -3.99 -20.85 10.19
C GLY A 130 -3.88 -20.36 8.75
N VAL A 131 -2.82 -19.61 8.41
CA VAL A 131 -2.64 -19.01 7.07
C VAL A 131 -1.38 -19.53 6.40
N LYS A 132 -1.35 -19.52 5.07
CA LYS A 132 -0.21 -20.00 4.27
C LYS A 132 1.01 -19.06 4.32
N GLY A 133 0.77 -17.80 4.66
CA GLY A 133 1.79 -16.76 4.72
C GLY A 133 1.17 -15.40 5.03
N VAL A 134 2.00 -14.36 4.97
CA VAL A 134 1.59 -12.97 5.14
C VAL A 134 1.56 -12.31 3.77
N ASP A 135 0.38 -11.86 3.35
CA ASP A 135 0.27 -11.10 2.10
C ASP A 135 1.02 -9.77 2.22
N ALA A 136 1.67 -9.37 1.14
CA ALA A 136 2.43 -8.14 1.07
C ALA A 136 2.45 -7.57 -0.36
N GLU A 137 2.83 -6.30 -0.48
CA GLU A 137 2.99 -5.64 -1.77
C GLU A 137 4.32 -4.89 -1.82
N TRP A 138 5.02 -5.04 -2.94
CA TRP A 138 6.04 -4.08 -3.35
C TRP A 138 5.39 -2.98 -4.18
N MET A 139 5.73 -1.74 -3.87
CA MET A 139 5.29 -0.57 -4.62
C MET A 139 6.45 0.31 -5.03
N ALA A 140 6.49 0.68 -6.30
CA ALA A 140 7.43 1.65 -6.85
C ALA A 140 6.70 2.61 -7.79
N ALA A 141 7.27 3.79 -8.02
CA ALA A 141 6.82 4.62 -9.13
C ALA A 141 7.24 3.93 -10.45
N LYS A 142 6.33 3.84 -11.41
CA LYS A 142 6.59 3.11 -12.66
C LYS A 142 7.83 3.65 -13.40
N LYS A 143 7.98 4.97 -13.45
CA LYS A 143 9.17 5.63 -14.01
C LYS A 143 10.47 5.20 -13.32
N ASP A 144 10.49 5.19 -12.00
CA ASP A 144 11.69 4.85 -11.23
C ASP A 144 12.03 3.35 -11.40
N TRP A 145 11.01 2.51 -11.53
CA TRP A 145 11.15 1.10 -11.89
C TRP A 145 11.76 0.92 -13.30
N ASP A 146 11.20 1.57 -14.31
CA ASP A 146 11.70 1.49 -15.69
C ASP A 146 13.17 1.98 -15.78
N ASP A 147 13.54 2.99 -15.00
CA ASP A 147 14.92 3.49 -14.92
C ASP A 147 15.86 2.50 -14.21
N ALA A 148 15.39 1.80 -13.17
CA ALA A 148 16.16 0.76 -12.49
C ALA A 148 16.40 -0.45 -13.41
N GLU A 149 15.37 -0.90 -14.12
CA GLU A 149 15.46 -2.00 -15.09
C GLU A 149 16.50 -1.71 -16.19
N LYS A 150 16.53 -0.47 -16.69
CA LYS A 150 17.55 -0.05 -17.68
C LYS A 150 18.97 -0.08 -17.12
N ARG A 151 19.16 0.36 -15.87
CA ARG A 151 20.48 0.36 -15.22
C ARG A 151 20.97 -1.06 -14.99
N PHE A 152 20.10 -1.96 -14.53
CA PHE A 152 20.42 -3.37 -14.36
C PHE A 152 20.90 -4.00 -15.67
N LYS A 153 20.12 -3.83 -16.76
CA LYS A 153 20.48 -4.33 -18.10
C LYS A 153 21.79 -3.75 -18.62
N ALA A 154 22.10 -2.50 -18.31
CA ALA A 154 23.37 -1.88 -18.68
C ALA A 154 24.55 -2.49 -17.88
N HIS A 155 24.38 -2.71 -16.57
CA HIS A 155 25.37 -3.37 -15.72
C HIS A 155 25.63 -4.82 -16.14
N GLU A 156 24.58 -5.56 -16.51
CA GLU A 156 24.69 -6.94 -17.00
C GLU A 156 25.48 -7.01 -18.31
N ARG A 157 25.21 -6.11 -19.28
CA ARG A 157 25.96 -6.01 -20.53
C ARG A 157 27.43 -5.64 -20.32
N GLN A 158 27.73 -4.81 -19.33
CA GLN A 158 29.12 -4.47 -18.98
C GLN A 158 29.84 -5.65 -18.30
N ARG A 159 29.14 -6.43 -17.47
CA ARG A 159 29.67 -7.65 -16.86
C ARG A 159 29.93 -8.75 -17.89
N SER A 160 29.04 -8.93 -18.86
CA SER A 160 29.22 -9.92 -19.92
C SER A 160 30.36 -9.55 -20.88
N SER A 161 30.58 -8.26 -21.17
CA SER A 161 31.72 -7.83 -21.99
C SER A 161 33.08 -7.92 -21.30
N THR A 162 33.13 -7.97 -19.95
CA THR A 162 34.36 -8.22 -19.17
C THR A 162 34.62 -9.69 -18.87
N SER A 163 33.63 -10.57 -19.12
CA SER A 163 33.71 -12.01 -18.83
C SER A 163 33.68 -12.88 -20.10
N ASP A 164 34.12 -12.33 -21.24
CA ASP A 164 34.16 -13.02 -22.53
C ASP A 164 35.33 -14.05 -22.61
N SER A 165 35.27 -15.02 -21.70
CA SER A 165 35.95 -16.31 -21.72
C SER A 165 35.08 -17.34 -21.01
N GLN A 166 33.81 -17.46 -21.40
CA GLN A 166 33.05 -18.71 -21.58
C GLN A 166 31.55 -18.42 -21.67
N ARG A 167 30.96 -18.85 -22.80
CA ARG A 167 29.59 -18.59 -23.22
C ARG A 167 28.60 -19.57 -22.58
N SER A 168 27.40 -19.09 -22.28
CA SER A 168 26.16 -19.89 -22.30
C SER A 168 25.00 -19.00 -22.79
N PRO A 169 23.98 -19.57 -23.47
CA PRO A 169 23.00 -18.80 -24.24
C PRO A 169 21.99 -18.06 -23.34
N PRO A 170 21.40 -16.95 -23.84
CA PRO A 170 20.47 -16.13 -23.06
C PRO A 170 19.13 -16.87 -22.85
N PRO A 171 18.49 -16.74 -21.67
CA PRO A 171 17.13 -17.24 -21.50
C PRO A 171 16.15 -16.41 -22.34
N GLU A 172 15.19 -17.12 -22.91
CA GLU A 172 14.18 -16.62 -23.85
C GLU A 172 13.36 -15.46 -23.27
N GLN A 173 13.16 -14.44 -24.10
CA GLN A 173 12.27 -13.31 -23.82
C GLN A 173 10.82 -13.82 -23.76
N GLY A 174 10.32 -13.97 -22.53
CA GLY A 174 8.92 -14.24 -22.24
C GLY A 174 8.03 -13.07 -22.63
N VAL A 175 7.24 -13.30 -23.67
CA VAL A 175 6.08 -12.58 -24.18
C VAL A 175 5.31 -11.78 -23.11
N HIS A 176 5.04 -10.51 -23.41
CA HIS A 176 4.08 -9.66 -22.70
C HIS A 176 2.71 -10.35 -22.62
N SER A 177 2.35 -10.78 -21.42
CA SER A 177 1.03 -11.27 -21.07
C SER A 177 0.52 -10.46 -19.89
N ASP A 178 -0.74 -10.08 -19.94
CA ASP A 178 -1.50 -9.19 -19.05
C ASP A 178 -1.72 -9.80 -17.64
N ALA A 179 -0.67 -10.36 -17.05
CA ALA A 179 -0.67 -11.14 -15.82
C ALA A 179 0.01 -10.36 -14.68
N SER A 180 -0.55 -10.46 -13.48
CA SER A 180 -0.08 -9.84 -12.23
C SER A 180 1.44 -9.62 -12.19
N ALA A 181 1.88 -8.36 -12.03
CA ALA A 181 3.29 -8.02 -11.97
C ALA A 181 4.03 -8.96 -11.00
N HIS A 182 5.00 -9.70 -11.53
CA HIS A 182 5.83 -10.63 -10.78
C HIS A 182 7.03 -9.89 -10.20
N TYR A 183 7.55 -10.37 -9.07
CA TYR A 183 8.76 -9.82 -8.50
C TYR A 183 9.94 -10.11 -9.43
N GLN A 184 10.71 -9.10 -9.77
CA GLN A 184 11.88 -9.28 -10.64
C GLN A 184 13.16 -8.95 -9.86
N PRO A 185 14.25 -9.73 -10.01
CA PRO A 185 15.51 -9.51 -9.29
C PRO A 185 16.10 -8.10 -9.46
N GLU A 186 15.81 -7.43 -10.58
CA GLU A 186 16.22 -6.07 -10.89
C GLU A 186 15.66 -5.05 -9.89
N MET A 187 14.54 -5.38 -9.23
CA MET A 187 14.01 -4.57 -8.15
C MET A 187 15.01 -4.48 -6.98
N ASP A 188 15.92 -5.45 -6.81
CA ASP A 188 16.89 -5.48 -5.72
C ASP A 188 17.91 -4.35 -5.73
N GLU A 189 18.13 -3.73 -6.89
CA GLU A 189 18.98 -2.55 -7.00
C GLU A 189 18.29 -1.27 -6.51
N MET A 190 16.97 -1.31 -6.30
CA MET A 190 16.21 -0.17 -5.81
C MET A 190 16.31 -0.05 -4.29
N ARG A 191 16.46 1.19 -3.81
CA ARG A 191 16.33 1.52 -2.37
C ARG A 191 15.01 1.00 -1.83
N CYS A 192 15.05 0.42 -0.63
CA CYS A 192 13.91 -0.27 -0.02
C CYS A 192 13.47 0.42 1.28
N ILE A 193 12.16 0.53 1.48
CA ILE A 193 11.54 0.84 2.78
C ILE A 193 10.64 -0.32 3.17
N LEU A 194 10.80 -0.85 4.39
CA LEU A 194 9.77 -1.65 5.04
C LEU A 194 8.73 -0.71 5.64
N TYR A 195 7.46 -0.89 5.26
CA TYR A 195 6.35 -0.04 5.69
C TYR A 195 5.33 -0.84 6.51
N ALA A 196 5.16 -0.44 7.77
CA ALA A 196 4.11 -0.92 8.65
C ALA A 196 3.06 0.18 8.83
N HIS A 197 1.82 -0.08 8.40
CA HIS A 197 0.73 0.89 8.52
C HIS A 197 0.31 1.09 9.98
N GLY A 198 -0.31 2.24 10.26
CA GLY A 198 -0.84 2.56 11.57
C GLY A 198 -2.20 1.90 11.84
N GLY A 199 -3.00 2.50 12.73
CA GLY A 199 -4.35 2.04 13.06
C GLY A 199 -4.45 1.17 14.32
N GLY A 200 -3.41 1.19 15.16
CA GLY A 200 -3.44 0.61 16.50
C GLY A 200 -3.63 -0.91 16.52
N TYR A 201 -3.27 -1.62 15.44
CA TYR A 201 -3.53 -3.05 15.24
C TYR A 201 -5.00 -3.45 15.11
N TYR A 202 -5.92 -2.48 15.01
CA TYR A 202 -7.35 -2.73 14.80
C TYR A 202 -7.82 -2.23 13.43
N PHE A 203 -7.27 -1.13 12.93
CA PHE A 203 -7.69 -0.49 11.68
C PHE A 203 -6.50 -0.32 10.73
N GLY A 204 -6.78 0.14 9.53
CA GLY A 204 -5.78 0.44 8.53
C GLY A 204 -5.55 -0.72 7.56
N SER A 205 -5.03 -0.35 6.40
CA SER A 205 -4.58 -1.28 5.38
C SER A 205 -3.55 -0.60 4.49
N ILE A 206 -2.82 -1.41 3.72
CA ILE A 206 -1.95 -0.90 2.65
C ILE A 206 -2.75 -0.06 1.65
N ASP A 207 -3.99 -0.45 1.34
CA ASP A 207 -4.86 0.28 0.43
C ASP A 207 -5.22 1.67 0.98
N GLN A 208 -5.54 1.77 2.27
CA GLN A 208 -5.89 3.04 2.92
C GLN A 208 -4.68 4.00 2.97
N GLU A 209 -3.48 3.48 3.26
CA GLU A 209 -2.26 4.29 3.36
C GLU A 209 -1.47 4.38 2.03
N ARG A 210 -2.06 3.90 0.92
CA ARG A 210 -1.36 3.76 -0.35
C ARG A 210 -0.79 5.08 -0.87
N TYR A 211 -1.50 6.20 -0.71
CA TYR A 211 -1.00 7.51 -1.12
C TYR A 211 0.32 7.86 -0.42
N SER A 212 0.38 7.62 0.89
CA SER A 212 1.61 7.82 1.68
C SER A 212 2.72 6.89 1.20
N ILE A 213 2.43 5.61 0.99
CA ILE A 213 3.40 4.62 0.50
C ILE A 213 3.98 5.04 -0.86
N GLN A 214 3.13 5.46 -1.80
CA GLN A 214 3.54 5.95 -3.12
C GLN A 214 4.44 7.20 -3.00
N ARG A 215 4.12 8.12 -2.08
CA ARG A 215 4.95 9.31 -1.84
C ARG A 215 6.32 8.93 -1.30
N HIS A 216 6.41 7.96 -0.40
CA HIS A 216 7.68 7.44 0.10
C HIS A 216 8.50 6.84 -1.06
N ALA A 217 7.91 5.95 -1.85
CA ALA A 217 8.56 5.34 -3.02
C ALA A 217 9.17 6.38 -3.96
N ARG A 218 8.40 7.44 -4.29
CA ARG A 218 8.86 8.55 -5.14
C ARG A 218 10.00 9.36 -4.51
N LYS A 219 9.91 9.68 -3.21
CA LYS A 219 10.94 10.46 -2.52
C LYS A 219 12.27 9.72 -2.50
N ILE A 220 12.24 8.41 -2.30
CA ILE A 220 13.44 7.58 -2.31
C ILE A 220 13.78 7.02 -3.69
N LYS A 221 13.09 7.41 -4.76
CA LYS A 221 13.27 6.83 -6.12
C LYS A 221 13.50 5.31 -6.05
N GLY A 222 12.63 4.65 -5.31
CA GLY A 222 12.85 3.30 -4.80
C GLY A 222 11.55 2.54 -4.66
N ARG A 223 11.61 1.43 -3.93
CA ARG A 223 10.50 0.53 -3.67
C ARG A 223 10.14 0.52 -2.19
N VAL A 224 8.86 0.31 -1.91
CA VAL A 224 8.34 0.18 -0.55
C VAL A 224 7.68 -1.18 -0.43
N PHE A 225 8.05 -1.93 0.59
CA PHE A 225 7.45 -3.20 0.97
C PHE A 225 6.41 -2.97 2.06
N GLY A 226 5.14 -3.11 1.74
CA GLY A 226 4.06 -3.06 2.71
C GLY A 226 3.55 -4.47 3.03
N THR A 227 3.38 -4.79 4.30
CA THR A 227 2.77 -6.06 4.73
C THR A 227 1.30 -5.85 5.13
N PHE A 228 0.41 -6.71 4.66
CA PHE A 228 -0.95 -6.82 5.18
C PHE A 228 -0.88 -7.57 6.51
N HIS A 229 -0.46 -6.86 7.56
CA HIS A 229 -0.38 -7.46 8.87
C HIS A 229 -1.78 -7.63 9.46
N ARG A 230 -1.93 -8.67 10.28
CA ARG A 230 -3.22 -9.04 10.85
C ARG A 230 -3.67 -8.00 11.86
N SER A 231 -4.84 -7.41 11.64
CA SER A 231 -5.56 -6.67 12.68
C SER A 231 -6.24 -7.64 13.65
N SER A 232 -6.23 -7.28 14.93
CA SER A 232 -6.63 -8.07 16.12
C SER A 232 -7.95 -8.85 16.02
N LEU A 233 -8.91 -8.40 15.20
CA LEU A 233 -10.23 -9.03 15.04
C LEU A 233 -10.37 -9.97 13.84
N GLN A 234 -9.36 -10.12 12.97
CA GLN A 234 -9.30 -11.22 12.00
C GLN A 234 -8.98 -12.58 12.68
N ARG A 235 -9.41 -12.76 13.94
CA ARG A 235 -9.22 -13.95 14.77
C ARG A 235 -10.31 -15.01 14.60
N HIS A 236 -11.41 -14.68 13.93
CA HIS A 236 -12.61 -15.53 13.92
C HIS A 236 -13.11 -15.94 12.53
N LYS A 237 -12.25 -16.06 11.52
CA LYS A 237 -12.60 -16.72 10.27
C LYS A 237 -11.54 -17.73 9.87
#